data_AF-A0A0J9SI30-F1
#
_entry.id   AF-A0A0J9SI30-F1
#
_cell.length_a   1.000
_cell.length_b   1.000
_cell.length_c   1.000
_cell.angle_alpha   90.00
_cell.angle_beta   90.00
_cell.angle_gamma   90.00
#
_symmetry.space_group_name_H-M   'P 1'
#
loop_
_entity.id
_entity.type
_entity.pdbx_description
1 polymer ?
#
loop_
_entity_poly.entity_id
_entity_poly.type
_entity_poly.pdbx_seq_one_letter_code
_entity_poly.pdbx_strand_id
1 'polypeptide(L)'
;MDVRVTTPYDEELDDIEEFNNRILATETLKHKGESVQRSGDEACPNIKKLVLPGEAILSKKDKGRFLKGSGLYEEDEKYFACIVGTVNYINKLVYVEPLRGKYTGAVGDLLVGKIKDISNDKWVVEIGSYCKALLSISQTNISVFCQRIRLYNDVINMINIYKPNDIIACEVQRILADGCIVLHTRSSIYGKLSNGILITVPQTLIQNQKKHIFVFPCNVQVILGMNGFIWVSSPIKKTKDTNPNSVDQDIEDNKFEEVDDTTRRNISIISNIIKLLAKYHININYDIVTKIYVHYTSNRNNSATYILKPYVSDSYLFSYIDKFAPWGGGGALSAGEAEAKRKRSEATGKGLLNGC
;
A
#
# COMPACT_ATOMS: atom_id res chain seq x y z
N MET A 1 -60.09 -11.67 0.73
CA MET A 1 -58.97 -12.48 0.20
C MET A 1 -58.12 -11.54 -0.61
N ASP A 2 -56.99 -11.10 -0.05
CA ASP A 2 -56.05 -10.25 -0.78
C ASP A 2 -55.34 -11.09 -1.82
N VAL A 3 -55.60 -10.76 -3.09
CA VAL A 3 -54.94 -11.39 -4.23
C VAL A 3 -53.56 -10.76 -4.36
N ARG A 4 -52.53 -11.46 -3.89
CA ARG A 4 -51.14 -11.14 -4.22
C ARG A 4 -50.86 -11.60 -5.64
N VAL A 5 -50.64 -10.65 -6.54
CA VAL A 5 -50.14 -10.91 -7.89
C VAL A 5 -48.64 -10.93 -7.78
N THR A 6 -48.04 -12.13 -7.84
CA THR A 6 -46.59 -12.28 -7.93
C THR A 6 -46.18 -12.27 -9.39
N THR A 7 -45.19 -11.45 -9.73
CA THR A 7 -44.58 -11.43 -11.05
C THR A 7 -43.33 -12.32 -11.06
N PRO A 8 -42.88 -12.85 -12.21
CA PRO A 8 -41.66 -13.66 -12.29
C PRO A 8 -40.38 -12.95 -11.82
N TYR A 9 -40.42 -11.62 -11.65
CA TYR A 9 -39.31 -10.81 -11.16
C TYR A 9 -39.28 -10.69 -9.62
N ASP A 10 -40.35 -11.11 -8.92
CA ASP A 10 -40.39 -11.06 -7.46
C ASP A 10 -39.46 -12.13 -6.85
N GLU A 11 -39.31 -13.28 -7.51
CA GLU A 11 -38.34 -14.31 -7.14
C GLU A 11 -36.89 -13.79 -7.30
N GLU A 12 -36.59 -13.04 -8.37
CA GLU A 12 -35.28 -12.42 -8.56
C GLU A 12 -34.97 -11.36 -7.48
N LEU A 13 -36.00 -10.68 -6.95
CA LEU A 13 -35.87 -9.67 -5.91
C LEU A 13 -35.56 -10.30 -4.55
N ASP A 14 -36.26 -11.40 -4.23
CA ASP A 14 -35.99 -12.22 -3.05
C ASP A 14 -34.60 -12.86 -3.10
N ASP A 15 -34.16 -13.33 -4.28
CA ASP A 15 -32.81 -13.88 -4.51
C ASP A 15 -31.72 -12.80 -4.32
N ILE A 16 -31.97 -11.58 -4.78
CA ILE A 16 -31.06 -10.42 -4.59
C ILE A 16 -31.00 -10.04 -3.11
N GLU A 17 -32.12 -10.03 -2.40
CA GLU A 17 -32.16 -9.76 -0.95
C GLU A 17 -31.46 -10.86 -0.15
N GLU A 18 -31.67 -12.14 -0.49
CA GLU A 18 -30.98 -13.26 0.14
C GLU A 18 -29.47 -13.21 -0.13
N PHE A 19 -29.06 -12.88 -1.35
CA PHE A 19 -27.66 -12.69 -1.72
C PHE A 19 -27.00 -11.55 -0.94
N ASN A 20 -27.69 -10.40 -0.81
CA ASN A 20 -27.22 -9.26 -0.03
C ASN A 20 -27.10 -9.62 1.47
N ASN A 21 -28.08 -10.33 2.01
CA ASN A 21 -28.05 -10.81 3.39
C ASN A 21 -26.90 -11.80 3.63
N ARG A 22 -26.58 -12.65 2.64
CA ARG A 22 -25.46 -13.60 2.69
C ARG A 22 -24.11 -12.91 2.59
N ILE A 23 -23.98 -11.84 1.81
CA ILE A 23 -22.79 -10.97 1.80
C ILE A 23 -22.59 -10.32 3.17
N LEU A 24 -23.64 -9.70 3.72
CA LEU A 24 -23.64 -9.11 5.07
C LEU A 24 -23.24 -10.14 6.16
N ALA A 25 -23.76 -11.36 6.09
CA ALA A 25 -23.42 -12.44 7.01
C ALA A 25 -21.97 -12.96 6.84
N THR A 26 -21.44 -12.95 5.61
CA THR A 26 -20.07 -13.42 5.35
C THR A 26 -19.02 -12.37 5.76
N GLU A 27 -19.34 -11.09 5.59
CA GLU A 27 -18.47 -9.98 6.01
C GLU A 27 -18.37 -9.85 7.53
N THR A 28 -19.45 -10.13 8.26
CA THR A 28 -19.43 -10.16 9.74
C THR A 28 -18.57 -11.29 10.33
N LEU A 29 -18.41 -12.41 9.61
CA LEU A 29 -17.61 -13.55 10.06
C LEU A 29 -16.09 -13.38 9.81
N LYS A 30 -15.67 -12.60 8.82
CA LYS A 30 -14.24 -12.45 8.44
C LYS A 30 -13.43 -11.50 9.33
N HIS A 31 -14.05 -10.75 10.23
CA HIS A 31 -13.37 -9.71 11.03
C HIS A 31 -12.94 -10.12 12.46
N LYS A 32 -12.81 -11.42 12.75
CA LYS A 32 -12.38 -11.88 14.08
C LYS A 32 -10.86 -12.04 14.27
N GLY A 33 -10.03 -11.81 13.27
CA GLY A 33 -8.56 -11.87 13.39
C GLY A 33 -7.88 -10.66 12.77
N GLU A 34 -6.84 -10.17 13.44
CA GLU A 34 -5.86 -9.15 12.99
C GLU A 34 -6.20 -7.66 13.22
N SER A 35 -5.82 -7.21 14.43
CA SER A 35 -5.23 -5.91 14.77
C SER A 35 -5.74 -4.64 14.08
N VAL A 36 -7.05 -4.43 14.06
CA VAL A 36 -7.61 -3.07 14.12
C VAL A 36 -7.85 -2.77 15.59
N GLN A 37 -7.27 -1.70 16.13
CA GLN A 37 -7.63 -1.22 17.46
C GLN A 37 -9.15 -1.00 17.48
N ARG A 38 -9.88 -1.93 18.09
CA ARG A 38 -11.32 -1.86 18.24
C ARG A 38 -11.62 -0.70 19.17
N SER A 39 -12.16 0.39 18.64
CA SER A 39 -12.93 1.34 19.45
C SER A 39 -14.12 0.55 20.00
N GLY A 40 -14.11 0.29 21.31
CA GLY A 40 -15.14 -0.48 22.02
C GLY A 40 -16.48 0.24 22.16
N ASP A 41 -16.84 1.08 21.19
CA ASP A 41 -18.11 1.78 21.16
C ASP A 41 -19.15 0.87 20.46
N GLU A 42 -20.03 0.24 21.25
CA GLU A 42 -21.22 -0.49 20.74
C GLU A 42 -22.17 0.40 19.92
N ALA A 43 -21.93 1.71 19.89
CA ALA A 43 -22.68 2.71 19.14
C ALA A 43 -22.36 2.75 17.64
N CYS A 44 -21.23 2.17 17.20
CA CYS A 44 -20.81 2.24 15.80
C CYS A 44 -21.16 0.91 15.10
N PRO A 45 -21.99 0.91 14.03
CA PRO A 45 -22.21 -0.29 13.26
C PRO A 45 -20.89 -0.64 12.55
N ASN A 46 -20.20 -1.67 13.05
CA ASN A 46 -18.92 -2.13 12.52
C ASN A 46 -19.08 -2.91 11.19
N ILE A 47 -20.05 -2.51 10.37
CA ILE A 47 -20.40 -3.13 9.09
C ILE A 47 -19.84 -2.21 8.00
N LYS A 48 -18.90 -2.71 7.21
CA LYS A 48 -18.39 -2.02 6.03
C LYS A 48 -19.44 -2.07 4.92
N LYS A 49 -20.39 -1.13 4.96
CA LYS A 49 -21.43 -1.02 3.94
C LYS A 49 -20.88 -0.33 2.70
N LEU A 50 -21.02 -0.97 1.53
CA LEU A 50 -20.83 -0.31 0.24
C LEU A 50 -22.00 0.64 -0.01
N VAL A 51 -21.70 1.88 -0.39
CA VAL A 51 -22.70 2.91 -0.66
C VAL A 51 -22.54 3.50 -2.05
N LEU A 52 -23.67 3.93 -2.61
CA LEU A 52 -23.73 4.67 -3.86
C LEU A 52 -23.93 6.18 -3.61
N PRO A 53 -23.48 7.06 -4.52
CA PRO A 53 -23.76 8.49 -4.44
C PRO A 53 -25.26 8.76 -4.33
N GLY A 54 -25.65 9.63 -3.40
CA GLY A 54 -27.04 9.96 -3.09
C GLY A 54 -27.71 9.04 -2.08
N GLU A 55 -27.04 7.96 -1.64
CA GLU A 55 -27.58 7.09 -0.60
C GLU A 55 -27.48 7.74 0.78
N ALA A 56 -28.56 7.64 1.56
CA ALA A 56 -28.61 8.16 2.92
C ALA A 56 -27.88 7.21 3.88
N ILE A 57 -26.88 7.74 4.60
CA ILE A 57 -26.06 6.96 5.54
C ILE A 57 -26.53 7.16 6.97
N LEU A 58 -26.74 8.42 7.37
CA LEU A 58 -27.18 8.77 8.73
C LEU A 58 -28.47 9.57 8.69
N SER A 59 -29.39 9.19 9.58
CA SER A 59 -30.67 9.86 9.77
C SER A 59 -30.57 11.01 10.78
N LYS A 60 -31.58 11.88 10.77
CA LYS A 60 -31.70 13.08 11.63
C LYS A 60 -31.50 12.82 13.13
N LYS A 61 -31.82 11.62 13.62
CA LYS A 61 -31.68 11.23 15.04
C LYS A 61 -30.21 11.07 15.48
N ASP A 62 -29.31 10.78 14.55
CA ASP A 62 -27.92 10.40 14.85
C ASP A 62 -26.92 11.56 14.66
N LYS A 63 -27.39 12.73 14.20
CA LYS A 63 -26.55 13.92 13.96
C LYS A 63 -25.85 14.46 15.20
N GLY A 64 -26.45 14.30 16.39
CA GLY A 64 -25.80 14.69 17.65
C GLY A 64 -24.68 13.73 18.07
N ARG A 65 -24.61 12.55 17.45
CA ARG A 65 -23.70 11.47 17.82
C ARG A 65 -22.48 11.40 16.91
N PHE A 66 -22.66 11.76 15.63
CA PHE A 66 -21.64 11.60 14.60
C PHE A 66 -21.27 12.91 13.90
N LEU A 67 -19.97 13.06 13.63
CA LEU A 67 -19.34 14.13 12.89
C LEU A 67 -19.22 13.74 11.40
N LYS A 68 -19.49 14.70 10.53
CA LYS A 68 -19.34 14.56 9.08
C LYS A 68 -17.87 14.56 8.69
N GLY A 69 -17.42 13.51 8.03
CA GLY A 69 -16.11 13.40 7.40
C GLY A 69 -16.17 13.59 5.88
N SER A 70 -15.10 13.15 5.20
CA SER A 70 -14.98 13.24 3.73
C SER A 70 -15.95 12.30 3.01
N GLY A 71 -16.34 12.67 1.79
CA GLY A 71 -17.24 11.86 0.96
C GLY A 71 -18.71 11.90 1.37
N LEU A 72 -19.08 12.80 2.30
CA LEU A 72 -20.44 13.03 2.75
C LEU A 72 -20.87 14.48 2.50
N TYR A 73 -22.12 14.65 2.10
CA TYR A 73 -22.80 15.94 2.10
C TYR A 73 -24.04 15.90 2.98
N GLU A 74 -24.53 17.09 3.33
CA GLU A 74 -25.63 17.26 4.25
C GLU A 74 -26.78 17.95 3.52
N GLU A 75 -27.95 17.31 3.55
CA GLU A 75 -29.18 17.80 2.93
C GLU A 75 -30.37 17.30 3.78
N ASP A 76 -31.43 18.10 3.96
CA ASP A 76 -32.62 17.74 4.74
C ASP A 76 -32.37 17.11 6.12
N GLU A 77 -31.35 17.65 6.80
CA GLU A 77 -30.87 17.14 8.08
C GLU A 77 -30.43 15.66 8.10
N LYS A 78 -30.05 15.12 6.94
CA LYS A 78 -29.47 13.78 6.77
C LYS A 78 -28.07 13.89 6.16
N TYR A 79 -27.27 12.84 6.33
CA TYR A 79 -26.00 12.73 5.63
C TYR A 79 -26.11 11.74 4.49
N PHE A 80 -25.70 12.20 3.30
CA PHE A 80 -25.73 11.44 2.06
C PHE A 80 -24.32 11.21 1.54
N ALA A 81 -24.10 10.10 0.85
CA ALA A 81 -22.83 9.81 0.20
C ALA A 81 -22.63 10.67 -1.07
N CYS A 82 -21.48 11.31 -1.22
CA CYS A 82 -21.09 11.96 -2.48
C CYS A 82 -20.42 10.98 -3.46
N ILE A 83 -19.83 9.90 -2.95
CA ILE A 83 -18.89 9.04 -3.68
C ILE A 83 -19.23 7.56 -3.46
N VAL A 84 -18.92 6.73 -4.45
CA VAL A 84 -19.01 5.27 -4.32
C VAL A 84 -17.88 4.78 -3.44
N GLY A 85 -18.21 4.05 -2.37
CA GLY A 85 -17.20 3.64 -1.41
C GLY A 85 -17.75 2.84 -0.24
N THR A 86 -16.88 2.47 0.69
CA THR A 86 -17.27 1.83 1.93
C THR A 86 -17.42 2.87 3.03
N VAL A 87 -18.51 2.81 3.79
CA VAL A 87 -18.69 3.68 4.95
C VAL A 87 -17.82 3.19 6.09
N ASN A 88 -17.00 4.10 6.62
CA ASN A 88 -16.14 3.84 7.76
C ASN A 88 -16.55 4.73 8.93
N TYR A 89 -16.63 4.11 10.10
CA TYR A 89 -16.89 4.76 11.38
C TYR A 89 -15.60 4.73 12.20
N ILE A 90 -15.04 5.90 12.51
CA ILE A 90 -13.90 6.03 13.43
C ILE A 90 -14.34 6.92 14.59
N ASN A 91 -14.57 6.31 15.74
CA ASN A 91 -15.16 6.98 16.91
C ASN A 91 -16.48 7.66 16.49
N LYS A 92 -16.53 8.99 16.58
CA LYS A 92 -17.68 9.79 16.14
C LYS A 92 -17.59 10.23 14.68
N LEU A 93 -16.46 10.07 14.00
CA LEU A 93 -16.29 10.52 12.62
C LEU A 93 -16.82 9.47 11.65
N VAL A 94 -17.71 9.89 10.75
CA VAL A 94 -18.21 9.04 9.66
C VAL A 94 -17.73 9.61 8.35
N TYR A 95 -17.12 8.77 7.53
CA TYR A 95 -16.66 9.16 6.20
C TYR A 95 -16.82 7.99 5.24
N VAL A 96 -16.82 8.31 3.95
CA VAL A 96 -16.86 7.30 2.89
C VAL A 96 -15.46 7.15 2.34
N GLU A 97 -14.92 5.94 2.39
CA GLU A 97 -13.66 5.59 1.76
C GLU A 97 -13.91 5.21 0.29
N PRO A 98 -13.38 5.96 -0.70
CA PRO A 98 -13.64 5.69 -2.10
C PRO A 98 -13.02 4.35 -2.54
N LEU A 99 -13.73 3.59 -3.38
CA LEU A 99 -13.18 2.36 -3.98
C LEU A 99 -11.92 2.61 -4.81
N ARG A 100 -11.86 3.76 -5.47
CA ARG A 100 -10.74 4.20 -6.29
C ARG A 100 -10.58 5.70 -6.19
N GLY A 101 -9.34 6.16 -6.07
CA GLY A 101 -9.04 7.58 -5.99
C GLY A 101 -7.58 7.89 -6.28
N LYS A 102 -7.29 9.17 -6.50
CA LYS A 102 -5.93 9.71 -6.53
C LYS A 102 -5.44 10.00 -5.11
N TYR A 103 -4.12 10.13 -4.96
CA TYR A 103 -3.50 10.37 -3.66
C TYR A 103 -3.93 11.71 -3.06
N THR A 104 -4.39 11.68 -1.82
CA THR A 104 -4.93 12.85 -1.12
C THR A 104 -3.90 13.56 -0.25
N GLY A 105 -2.81 12.91 0.12
CA GLY A 105 -1.85 13.46 1.07
C GLY A 105 -2.23 13.15 2.51
N ALA A 106 -1.27 12.67 3.29
CA ALA A 106 -1.29 12.81 4.75
C ALA A 106 0.07 13.36 5.22
N VAL A 107 0.05 14.12 6.31
CA VAL A 107 1.27 14.71 6.86
C VAL A 107 2.19 13.61 7.39
N GLY A 108 3.47 13.64 7.02
CA GLY A 108 4.46 12.62 7.37
C GLY A 108 4.56 11.46 6.39
N ASP A 109 3.74 11.42 5.33
CA ASP A 109 3.85 10.36 4.31
C ASP A 109 5.14 10.48 3.51
N LEU A 110 5.81 9.35 3.33
CA LEU A 110 6.93 9.21 2.39
C LEU A 110 6.41 9.05 0.96
N LEU A 111 6.87 9.90 0.06
CA LEU A 111 6.47 9.91 -1.35
C LEU A 111 7.69 9.84 -2.26
N VAL A 112 7.47 9.24 -3.43
CA VAL A 112 8.38 9.37 -4.57
C VAL A 112 7.69 10.28 -5.58
N GLY A 113 8.39 11.29 -6.07
CA GLY A 113 7.86 12.27 -7.00
C GLY A 113 8.79 12.53 -8.17
N LYS A 114 8.23 12.96 -9.29
CA LYS A 114 8.99 13.39 -10.47
C LYS A 114 8.94 14.90 -10.59
N ILE A 115 10.08 15.56 -10.80
CA ILE A 115 10.12 17.00 -10.96
C ILE A 115 9.55 17.36 -12.32
N LYS A 116 8.50 18.19 -12.33
CA LYS A 116 7.84 18.64 -13.55
C LYS A 116 8.46 19.93 -14.06
N ASP A 117 8.54 20.93 -13.19
CA ASP A 117 9.00 22.27 -13.55
C ASP A 117 9.48 23.04 -12.30
N ILE A 118 10.11 24.20 -12.52
CA ILE A 118 10.57 25.12 -11.49
C ILE A 118 9.80 26.44 -11.64
N SER A 119 9.14 26.90 -10.58
CA SER A 119 8.36 28.14 -10.58
C SER A 119 8.38 28.80 -9.20
N ASN A 120 8.62 30.11 -9.15
CA ASN A 120 8.58 30.95 -7.94
C ASN A 120 9.35 30.34 -6.74
N ASP A 121 10.64 30.03 -6.95
CA ASP A 121 11.55 29.48 -5.93
C ASP A 121 11.12 28.12 -5.36
N LYS A 122 10.28 27.40 -6.11
CA LYS A 122 9.75 26.08 -5.77
C LYS A 122 9.84 25.15 -6.98
N TRP A 123 10.09 23.88 -6.71
CA TRP A 123 9.90 22.81 -7.67
C TRP A 123 8.45 22.35 -7.62
N VAL A 124 7.84 22.24 -8.80
CA VAL A 124 6.54 21.58 -8.99
C VAL A 124 6.82 20.10 -9.16
N VAL A 125 6.32 19.29 -8.24
CA VAL A 125 6.56 17.84 -8.19
C VAL A 125 5.29 17.10 -8.56
N GLU A 126 5.40 16.15 -9.48
CA GLU A 126 4.36 15.21 -9.84
C GLU A 126 4.38 14.03 -8.88
N ILE A 127 3.30 13.89 -8.11
CA ILE A 127 3.11 12.83 -7.11
C ILE A 127 1.86 11.97 -7.39
N GLY A 128 1.14 12.18 -8.50
CA GLY A 128 -0.10 11.44 -8.78
C GLY A 128 -1.33 11.84 -7.95
N SER A 129 -1.25 12.97 -7.22
CA SER A 129 -2.38 13.58 -6.51
C SER A 129 -3.30 14.37 -7.46
N TYR A 130 -4.50 14.74 -6.99
CA TYR A 130 -5.33 15.76 -7.64
C TYR A 130 -4.80 17.17 -7.38
N CYS A 131 -4.11 17.37 -6.25
CA CYS A 131 -3.50 18.64 -5.87
C CYS A 131 -2.08 18.79 -6.40
N LYS A 132 -1.66 20.05 -6.53
CA LYS A 132 -0.26 20.38 -6.83
C LYS A 132 0.61 20.05 -5.62
N ALA A 133 1.79 19.50 -5.88
CA ALA A 133 2.82 19.32 -4.88
C ALA A 133 3.98 20.28 -5.13
N LEU A 134 4.36 21.02 -4.11
CA LEU A 134 5.40 22.04 -4.18
C LEU A 134 6.51 21.72 -3.20
N LEU A 135 7.74 21.73 -3.68
CA LEU A 135 8.94 21.63 -2.86
C LEU A 135 9.65 22.97 -2.92
N SER A 136 9.71 23.71 -1.82
CA SER A 136 10.46 24.98 -1.80
C SER A 136 11.95 24.73 -1.65
N ILE A 137 12.77 25.58 -2.27
CA ILE A 137 14.21 25.68 -1.96
C ILE A 137 14.42 25.79 -0.43
N SER A 138 13.55 26.59 0.21
CA SER A 138 13.02 26.52 1.59
C SER A 138 13.30 25.28 2.45
N GLN A 139 12.94 24.15 1.87
CA GLN A 139 12.65 22.90 2.54
C GLN A 139 13.56 21.78 2.04
N THR A 140 14.54 22.15 1.21
CA THR A 140 15.56 21.25 0.68
C THR A 140 16.88 21.39 1.44
N ASN A 141 17.59 20.27 1.52
CA ASN A 141 18.96 20.21 2.00
C ASN A 141 19.91 20.53 0.85
N ILE A 142 20.29 21.80 0.74
CA ILE A 142 21.20 22.29 -0.29
C ILE A 142 22.65 22.23 0.20
N SER A 143 22.83 22.09 1.52
CA SER A 143 24.12 21.94 2.18
C SER A 143 24.00 20.82 3.21
N VAL A 144 24.76 19.75 3.02
CA VAL A 144 24.69 18.56 3.86
C VAL A 144 25.11 18.85 5.31
N PHE A 145 25.90 19.91 5.55
CA PHE A 145 26.60 20.11 6.84
C PHE A 145 26.49 21.49 7.48
N CYS A 146 25.74 22.44 6.91
CA CYS A 146 25.59 23.77 7.53
C CYS A 146 24.18 24.32 7.32
N GLN A 147 23.62 24.88 8.39
CA GLN A 147 22.53 25.86 8.28
C GLN A 147 23.11 27.14 7.68
N ARG A 148 23.20 27.19 6.35
CA ARG A 148 23.57 28.41 5.65
C ARG A 148 22.33 29.24 5.35
N ILE A 149 22.48 30.56 5.42
CA ILE A 149 21.45 31.47 4.94
C ILE A 149 21.35 31.29 3.42
N ARG A 150 20.13 31.12 2.91
CA ARG A 150 19.89 31.02 1.47
C ARG A 150 20.05 32.38 0.83
N LEU A 151 20.84 32.42 -0.24
CA LEU A 151 21.16 33.60 -1.02
C LEU A 151 20.39 33.57 -2.33
N TYR A 152 20.26 34.71 -2.99
CA TYR A 152 19.64 34.82 -4.31
C TYR A 152 20.34 33.94 -5.37
N ASN A 153 21.65 33.76 -5.26
CA ASN A 153 22.41 32.85 -6.13
C ASN A 153 21.93 31.38 -6.03
N ASP A 154 21.34 30.98 -4.91
CA ASP A 154 20.81 29.61 -4.75
C ASP A 154 19.53 29.42 -5.56
N VAL A 155 18.72 30.47 -5.67
CA VAL A 155 17.51 30.48 -6.50
C VAL A 155 17.90 30.32 -7.96
N ILE A 156 18.91 31.05 -8.42
CA ILE A 156 19.46 30.92 -9.78
C ILE A 156 19.99 29.50 -10.03
N ASN A 157 20.67 28.93 -9.03
CA ASN A 157 21.26 27.59 -9.12
C ASN A 157 20.29 26.44 -8.80
N MET A 158 18.98 26.70 -8.65
CA MET A 158 17.99 25.64 -8.37
C MET A 158 18.00 24.52 -9.39
N ILE A 159 18.22 24.87 -10.67
CA ILE A 159 18.27 23.90 -11.76
C ILE A 159 19.43 22.91 -11.64
N ASN A 160 20.50 23.28 -10.92
CA ASN A 160 21.66 22.41 -10.71
C ASN A 160 21.41 21.38 -9.60
N ILE A 161 20.54 21.71 -8.63
CA ILE A 161 20.13 20.79 -7.54
C ILE A 161 19.20 19.71 -8.12
N TYR A 162 18.19 20.16 -8.85
CA TYR A 162 17.06 19.35 -9.26
C TYR A 162 16.59 19.80 -10.64
N LYS A 163 16.79 18.93 -11.63
CA LYS A 163 16.42 19.17 -13.02
C LYS A 163 15.01 18.66 -13.31
N PRO A 164 14.29 19.23 -14.29
CA PRO A 164 13.06 18.64 -14.78
C PRO A 164 13.28 17.17 -15.19
N ASN A 165 12.33 16.32 -14.83
CA ASN A 165 12.37 14.85 -14.92
C ASN A 165 13.25 14.11 -13.90
N ASP A 166 13.98 14.80 -13.01
CA ASP A 166 14.61 14.12 -11.89
C ASP A 166 13.55 13.50 -10.98
N ILE A 167 13.91 12.39 -10.35
CA ILE A 167 13.04 11.65 -9.43
C ILE A 167 13.58 11.88 -8.03
N ILE A 168 12.67 12.16 -7.10
CA ILE A 168 13.01 12.53 -5.73
C ILE A 168 12.21 11.70 -4.73
N ALA A 169 12.85 11.33 -3.62
CA ALA A 169 12.17 10.91 -2.40
C ALA A 169 11.93 12.15 -1.52
N CYS A 170 10.72 12.31 -1.03
CA CYS A 170 10.31 13.47 -0.24
C CYS A 170 9.23 13.10 0.77
N GLU A 171 9.07 13.92 1.79
CA GLU A 171 8.04 13.74 2.82
C GLU A 171 7.04 14.90 2.80
N VAL A 172 5.77 14.59 3.06
CA VAL A 172 4.73 15.62 3.19
C VAL A 172 4.94 16.40 4.49
N GLN A 173 5.32 17.67 4.38
CA GLN A 173 5.49 18.54 5.55
C GLN A 173 4.14 19.01 6.09
N ARG A 174 3.28 19.50 5.19
CA ARG A 174 1.96 20.03 5.50
C ARG A 174 1.10 20.09 4.25
N ILE A 175 -0.20 20.16 4.46
CA ILE A 175 -1.20 20.34 3.41
C ILE A 175 -1.85 21.70 3.68
N LEU A 176 -1.91 22.56 2.67
CA LEU A 176 -2.55 23.87 2.78
C LEU A 176 -4.08 23.75 2.70
N ALA A 177 -4.81 24.81 3.07
CA ALA A 177 -6.28 24.80 3.09
C ALA A 177 -6.91 24.60 1.70
N ASP A 178 -6.21 25.04 0.66
CA ASP A 178 -6.49 24.85 -0.76
C ASP A 178 -6.10 23.44 -1.27
N GLY A 179 -5.64 22.55 -0.38
CA GLY A 179 -5.26 21.17 -0.68
C GLY A 179 -3.86 21.02 -1.27
N CYS A 180 -3.14 22.12 -1.54
CA CYS A 180 -1.78 22.07 -2.06
C CYS A 180 -0.85 21.37 -1.07
N ILE A 181 -0.09 20.38 -1.56
CA ILE A 181 0.79 19.56 -0.75
C ILE A 181 2.18 20.20 -0.73
N VAL A 182 2.68 20.50 0.46
CA VAL A 182 4.00 21.11 0.66
C VAL A 182 4.97 20.03 1.10
N LEU A 183 5.99 19.80 0.29
CA LEU A 183 6.98 18.75 0.46
C LEU A 183 8.25 19.27 1.13
N HIS A 184 9.01 18.37 1.73
CA HIS A 184 10.34 18.67 2.24
C HIS A 184 11.30 17.49 2.08
N THR A 185 12.60 17.78 2.02
CA THR A 185 13.67 16.78 1.90
C THR A 185 14.78 17.06 2.93
N ARG A 186 14.39 17.31 4.19
CA ARG A 186 15.31 17.71 5.27
C ARG A 186 16.15 16.58 5.86
N SER A 187 15.84 15.33 5.55
CA SER A 187 16.62 14.19 6.04
C SER A 187 17.55 13.68 4.96
N SER A 188 18.74 13.18 5.32
CA SER A 188 19.71 12.60 4.37
C SER A 188 19.23 11.31 3.71
N ILE A 189 18.12 10.73 4.19
CA ILE A 189 17.43 9.62 3.54
C ILE A 189 16.55 10.07 2.36
N TYR A 190 16.30 11.38 2.23
CA TYR A 190 15.47 11.99 1.20
C TYR A 190 16.35 12.80 0.24
N GLY A 191 15.88 12.97 -0.99
CA GLY A 191 16.61 13.71 -2.01
C GLY A 191 16.49 13.10 -3.39
N LYS A 192 17.46 13.40 -4.25
CA LYS A 192 17.52 12.87 -5.62
C LYS A 192 17.74 11.36 -5.59
N LEU A 193 16.93 10.66 -6.38
CA LEU A 193 17.05 9.23 -6.58
C LEU A 193 17.72 8.96 -7.93
N SER A 194 18.78 8.16 -7.92
CA SER A 194 19.56 7.75 -9.09
C SER A 194 19.70 6.22 -9.13
N ASN A 195 20.26 5.70 -10.24
CA ASN A 195 20.63 4.29 -10.40
C ASN A 195 19.47 3.29 -10.14
N GLY A 196 18.27 3.61 -10.66
CA GLY A 196 17.09 2.81 -10.45
C GLY A 196 16.00 3.05 -11.48
N ILE A 197 14.83 2.47 -11.22
CA ILE A 197 13.65 2.53 -12.06
C ILE A 197 12.43 2.97 -11.22
N LEU A 198 11.56 3.77 -11.85
CA LEU A 198 10.29 4.18 -11.28
C LEU A 198 9.17 3.25 -11.77
N ILE A 199 8.35 2.79 -10.85
CA ILE A 199 7.17 1.98 -11.12
C ILE A 199 5.97 2.70 -10.51
N THR A 200 4.94 2.92 -11.30
CA THR A 200 3.69 3.50 -10.83
C THR A 200 2.65 2.41 -10.65
N VAL A 201 2.09 2.33 -9.45
CA VAL A 201 0.99 1.42 -9.08
C VAL A 201 -0.16 2.24 -8.50
N PRO A 202 -1.39 1.70 -8.45
CA PRO A 202 -2.47 2.32 -7.69
C PRO A 202 -2.09 2.46 -6.22
N GLN A 203 -2.25 3.66 -5.66
CA GLN A 203 -1.94 3.96 -4.25
C GLN A 203 -2.67 3.05 -3.25
N THR A 204 -3.86 2.55 -3.59
CA THR A 204 -4.67 1.69 -2.71
C THR A 204 -4.00 0.37 -2.39
N LEU A 205 -3.02 -0.06 -3.20
CA LEU A 205 -2.28 -1.29 -2.99
C LEU A 205 -1.12 -1.11 -2.01
N ILE A 206 -0.72 0.13 -1.71
CA ILE A 206 0.38 0.40 -0.77
C ILE A 206 -0.21 0.56 0.61
N GLN A 207 0.12 -0.39 1.49
CA GLN A 207 -0.30 -0.33 2.87
C GLN A 207 0.59 0.62 3.66
N ASN A 208 0.00 1.32 4.62
CA ASN A 208 0.76 2.15 5.56
C ASN A 208 1.57 1.24 6.48
N GLN A 209 2.89 1.47 6.54
CA GLN A 209 3.83 0.67 7.33
C GLN A 209 4.78 1.57 8.11
N LYS A 210 5.38 1.06 9.20
CA LYS A 210 6.36 1.83 9.98
C LYS A 210 7.58 2.27 9.17
N LYS A 211 7.92 1.52 8.12
CA LYS A 211 9.04 1.79 7.22
C LYS A 211 8.56 1.61 5.80
N HIS A 212 9.00 2.51 4.92
CA HIS A 212 8.70 2.48 3.49
C HIS A 212 9.96 2.34 2.62
N ILE A 213 11.14 2.30 3.26
CA ILE A 213 12.42 2.07 2.61
C ILE A 213 12.92 0.70 3.04
N PHE A 214 13.13 -0.18 2.07
CA PHE A 214 13.55 -1.56 2.29
C PHE A 214 14.81 -1.88 1.49
N VAL A 215 15.71 -2.64 2.10
CA VAL A 215 16.87 -3.21 1.41
C VAL A 215 16.69 -4.73 1.42
N PHE A 216 16.53 -5.30 0.23
CA PHE A 216 16.33 -6.73 0.06
C PHE A 216 17.68 -7.47 0.14
N PRO A 217 17.68 -8.76 0.53
CA PRO A 217 18.90 -9.58 0.60
C PRO A 217 19.67 -9.72 -0.73
N CYS A 218 19.03 -9.36 -1.85
CA CYS A 218 19.60 -9.43 -3.20
C CYS A 218 20.34 -8.17 -3.64
N ASN A 219 20.76 -7.33 -2.70
CA ASN A 219 21.44 -6.06 -2.97
C ASN A 219 20.57 -5.13 -3.84
N VAL A 220 19.28 -5.03 -3.51
CA VAL A 220 18.32 -4.11 -4.16
C VAL A 220 17.61 -3.31 -3.09
N GLN A 221 17.52 -2.00 -3.28
CA GLN A 221 16.75 -1.10 -2.44
C GLN A 221 15.42 -0.77 -3.10
N VAL A 222 14.34 -0.77 -2.32
CA VAL A 222 13.00 -0.39 -2.78
C VAL A 222 12.45 0.68 -1.84
N ILE A 223 11.93 1.76 -2.43
CA ILE A 223 11.21 2.82 -1.74
C ILE A 223 9.76 2.75 -2.17
N LEU A 224 8.86 2.41 -1.24
CA LEU A 224 7.42 2.35 -1.45
C LEU A 224 6.80 3.70 -1.07
N GLY A 225 6.63 4.60 -2.04
CA GLY A 225 5.94 5.87 -1.82
C GLY A 225 4.44 5.67 -1.62
N MET A 226 3.85 6.30 -0.59
CA MET A 226 2.42 6.19 -0.25
C MET A 226 1.48 6.60 -1.39
N ASN A 227 1.99 7.39 -2.35
CA ASN A 227 1.26 7.80 -3.55
C ASN A 227 1.16 6.74 -4.65
N GLY A 228 1.73 5.55 -4.48
CA GLY A 228 1.78 4.54 -5.54
C GLY A 228 3.04 4.62 -6.40
N PHE A 229 3.96 5.55 -6.13
CA PHE A 229 5.21 5.66 -6.87
C PHE A 229 6.29 4.89 -6.12
N ILE A 230 6.80 3.84 -6.77
CA ILE A 230 7.77 2.93 -6.20
C ILE A 230 9.10 3.08 -6.94
N TRP A 231 10.16 3.31 -6.18
CA TRP A 231 11.52 3.36 -6.72
C TRP A 231 12.26 2.07 -6.40
N VAL A 232 12.86 1.44 -7.41
CA VAL A 232 13.69 0.23 -7.25
C VAL A 232 15.08 0.55 -7.76
N SER A 233 16.10 0.49 -6.90
CA SER A 233 17.47 0.86 -7.23
C SER A 233 18.49 -0.11 -6.65
N SER A 234 19.76 0.05 -7.03
CA SER A 234 20.84 -0.47 -6.21
C SER A 234 20.81 0.23 -4.83
N PRO A 235 21.26 -0.45 -3.75
CA PRO A 235 21.41 0.15 -2.45
C PRO A 235 22.40 1.30 -2.53
N ILE A 236 22.01 2.45 -1.98
CA ILE A 236 22.95 3.55 -1.78
C ILE A 236 24.07 3.05 -0.87
N LYS A 237 25.31 3.02 -1.38
CA LYS A 237 26.49 2.72 -0.58
C LYS A 237 26.67 3.87 0.40
N LYS A 238 26.12 3.73 1.60
CA LYS A 238 26.48 4.63 2.70
C LYS A 238 27.87 4.20 3.16
N THR A 239 28.86 5.05 2.94
CA THR A 239 30.16 4.96 3.62
C THR A 239 29.87 4.84 5.12
N LYS A 240 30.32 3.73 5.73
CA LYS A 240 30.02 3.41 7.14
C LYS A 240 30.78 4.29 8.13
N ASP A 241 31.77 5.03 7.66
CA ASP A 241 32.63 5.86 8.47
C ASP A 241 32.54 7.30 7.99
N THR A 242 31.62 8.06 8.56
CA THR A 242 31.70 9.51 8.55
C THR A 242 30.64 10.02 9.54
N ASN A 243 31.07 10.85 10.49
CA ASN A 243 30.20 11.71 11.30
C ASN A 243 28.98 12.20 10.48
N PRO A 244 27.83 12.51 11.11
CA PRO A 244 26.74 13.22 10.45
C PRO A 244 27.15 14.59 9.86
N ASN A 245 28.42 14.99 10.06
CA ASN A 245 29.10 16.18 9.57
C ASN A 245 30.19 15.96 8.51
N SER A 246 30.42 14.73 8.04
CA SER A 246 31.53 14.45 7.11
C SER A 246 31.05 13.92 5.77
N VAL A 247 31.70 14.51 4.76
CA VAL A 247 31.29 14.63 3.38
C VAL A 247 31.57 13.35 2.62
N ASP A 248 30.54 12.74 2.04
CA ASP A 248 30.73 12.07 0.76
C ASP A 248 30.90 13.19 -0.27
N GLN A 249 32.15 13.48 -0.66
CA GLN A 249 32.48 14.46 -1.71
C GLN A 249 31.86 14.10 -3.08
N ASP A 250 31.23 12.94 -3.18
CA ASP A 250 30.70 12.37 -4.42
C ASP A 250 29.23 12.75 -4.72
N ILE A 251 28.60 13.66 -3.96
CA ILE A 251 27.31 14.24 -4.36
C ILE A 251 27.45 15.10 -5.64
N GLU A 252 28.68 15.45 -6.03
CA GLU A 252 28.97 16.31 -7.17
C GLU A 252 28.90 15.65 -8.56
N ASP A 253 28.78 14.32 -8.68
CA ASP A 253 28.55 13.74 -10.00
C ASP A 253 27.26 12.92 -10.02
N ASN A 254 26.36 13.29 -10.94
CA ASN A 254 25.37 12.41 -11.54
C ASN A 254 26.06 11.25 -12.30
N LYS A 255 27.05 10.60 -11.70
CA LYS A 255 27.69 9.43 -12.27
C LYS A 255 26.73 8.28 -12.04
N PHE A 256 26.18 7.81 -13.15
CA PHE A 256 25.62 6.48 -13.20
C PHE A 256 26.71 5.53 -12.69
N GLU A 257 26.49 4.92 -11.53
CA GLU A 257 27.40 3.89 -11.05
C GLU A 257 27.26 2.68 -11.98
N GLU A 258 28.37 2.04 -12.31
CA GLU A 258 28.31 0.74 -12.97
C GLU A 258 27.70 -0.27 -12.00
N VAL A 259 26.46 -0.66 -12.28
CA VAL A 259 25.74 -1.67 -11.52
C VAL A 259 25.97 -3.03 -12.17
N ASP A 260 26.39 -4.00 -11.35
CA ASP A 260 26.62 -5.38 -11.77
C ASP A 260 25.37 -6.03 -12.43
N ASP A 261 25.61 -6.90 -13.40
CA ASP A 261 24.55 -7.59 -14.16
C ASP A 261 23.59 -8.37 -13.27
N THR A 262 24.09 -8.95 -12.19
CA THR A 262 23.24 -9.68 -11.24
C THR A 262 22.27 -8.75 -10.53
N THR A 263 22.74 -7.57 -10.11
CA THR A 263 21.91 -6.57 -9.44
C THR A 263 20.89 -5.98 -10.42
N ARG A 264 21.29 -5.68 -11.67
CA ARG A 264 20.37 -5.23 -12.74
C ARG A 264 19.27 -6.25 -13.01
N ARG A 265 19.62 -7.55 -13.03
CA ARG A 265 18.65 -8.65 -13.16
C ARG A 265 17.70 -8.68 -11.96
N ASN A 266 18.20 -8.54 -10.74
CA ASN A 266 17.37 -8.56 -9.53
C ASN A 266 16.39 -7.37 -9.48
N ILE A 267 16.85 -6.17 -9.86
CA ILE A 267 15.99 -4.97 -10.01
C ILE A 267 14.85 -5.26 -10.99
N SER A 268 15.16 -5.87 -12.14
CA SER A 268 14.17 -6.22 -13.15
C SER A 268 13.15 -7.25 -12.66
N ILE A 269 13.60 -8.28 -11.92
CA ILE A 269 12.72 -9.30 -11.34
C ILE A 269 11.77 -8.66 -10.31
N ILE A 270 12.30 -7.87 -9.38
CA ILE A 270 11.49 -7.18 -8.36
C ILE A 270 10.49 -6.23 -9.02
N SER A 271 10.90 -5.51 -10.06
CA SER A 271 10.01 -4.66 -10.85
C SER A 271 8.82 -5.43 -11.40
N ASN A 272 9.10 -6.59 -11.99
CA ASN A 272 8.08 -7.40 -12.61
C ASN A 272 7.16 -8.06 -11.57
N ILE A 273 7.67 -8.43 -10.39
CA ILE A 273 6.85 -8.88 -9.25
C ILE A 273 5.91 -7.76 -8.79
N ILE A 274 6.38 -6.53 -8.67
CA ILE A 274 5.55 -5.39 -8.26
C ILE A 274 4.45 -5.12 -9.31
N LYS A 275 4.80 -5.13 -10.59
CA LYS A 275 3.83 -5.01 -11.69
C LYS A 275 2.81 -6.14 -11.70
N LEU A 276 3.25 -7.36 -11.38
CA LEU A 276 2.39 -8.52 -11.21
C LEU A 276 1.37 -8.28 -10.10
N LEU A 277 1.83 -7.94 -8.89
CA LEU A 277 0.94 -7.68 -7.75
C LEU A 277 -0.06 -6.57 -8.06
N ALA A 278 0.40 -5.52 -8.76
CA ALA A 278 -0.47 -4.43 -9.20
C ALA A 278 -1.56 -4.88 -10.19
N LYS A 279 -1.25 -5.80 -11.11
CA LYS A 279 -2.20 -6.35 -12.09
C LYS A 279 -3.32 -7.16 -11.43
N TYR A 280 -3.01 -7.91 -10.37
CA TYR A 280 -3.98 -8.73 -9.64
C TYR A 280 -4.62 -8.02 -8.44
N HIS A 281 -4.39 -6.71 -8.26
CA HIS A 281 -4.92 -5.92 -7.16
C HIS A 281 -4.58 -6.48 -5.77
N ILE A 282 -3.37 -7.02 -5.61
CA ILE A 282 -2.87 -7.52 -4.33
C ILE A 282 -2.05 -6.43 -3.65
N ASN A 283 -2.24 -6.29 -2.33
CA ASN A 283 -1.49 -5.34 -1.53
C ASN A 283 0.01 -5.63 -1.58
N ILE A 284 0.80 -4.56 -1.76
CA ILE A 284 2.25 -4.63 -1.89
C ILE A 284 2.86 -4.45 -0.50
N ASN A 285 3.54 -5.49 -0.02
CA ASN A 285 4.27 -5.49 1.24
C ASN A 285 5.66 -6.11 1.01
N TYR A 286 6.66 -5.64 1.75
CA TYR A 286 8.01 -6.19 1.78
C TYR A 286 8.03 -7.72 1.90
N ASP A 287 7.25 -8.29 2.82
CA ASP A 287 7.23 -9.74 3.05
C ASP A 287 6.73 -10.52 1.83
N ILE A 288 5.71 -9.98 1.15
CA ILE A 288 5.09 -10.59 -0.03
C ILE A 288 6.08 -10.61 -1.19
N VAL A 289 6.68 -9.44 -1.47
CA VAL A 289 7.67 -9.30 -2.54
C VAL A 289 8.88 -10.19 -2.27
N THR A 290 9.35 -10.25 -1.01
CA THR A 290 10.49 -11.09 -0.62
C THR A 290 10.19 -12.57 -0.83
N LYS A 291 9.01 -13.05 -0.39
CA LYS A 291 8.62 -14.46 -0.54
C LYS A 291 8.51 -14.87 -2.00
N ILE A 292 7.85 -14.05 -2.83
CA ILE A 292 7.72 -14.32 -4.27
C ILE A 292 9.09 -14.32 -4.94
N TYR A 293 9.96 -13.36 -4.58
CA TYR A 293 11.32 -13.27 -5.10
C TYR A 293 12.15 -14.53 -4.78
N VAL A 294 12.15 -15.01 -3.54
CA VAL A 294 12.88 -16.22 -3.13
C VAL A 294 12.34 -17.46 -3.85
N HIS A 295 11.03 -17.61 -3.97
CA HIS A 295 10.43 -18.73 -4.70
C HIS A 295 10.79 -18.69 -6.19
N TYR A 296 10.77 -17.50 -6.79
CA TYR A 296 11.10 -17.31 -8.20
C TYR A 296 12.56 -17.58 -8.53
N THR A 297 13.48 -17.18 -7.64
CA THR A 297 14.94 -17.34 -7.80
C THR A 297 15.44 -18.74 -7.46
N SER A 298 14.67 -19.52 -6.71
CA SER A 298 14.95 -20.95 -6.47
C SER A 298 14.97 -21.75 -7.78
N ASN A 299 14.20 -21.33 -8.77
CA ASN A 299 14.17 -21.91 -10.11
C ASN A 299 15.20 -21.20 -11.03
N ARG A 300 16.40 -21.78 -11.14
CA ARG A 300 17.52 -21.21 -11.93
C ARG A 300 17.22 -20.99 -13.43
N ASN A 301 16.23 -21.68 -13.99
CA ASN A 301 15.87 -21.58 -15.40
C ASN A 301 15.01 -20.34 -15.73
N ASN A 302 14.56 -19.60 -14.73
CA ASN A 302 13.66 -18.47 -14.92
C ASN A 302 14.41 -17.22 -15.39
N SER A 303 14.07 -16.73 -16.59
CA SER A 303 14.48 -15.39 -17.07
C SER A 303 13.59 -14.30 -16.48
N ALA A 304 14.11 -13.09 -16.26
CA ALA A 304 13.37 -11.98 -15.65
C ALA A 304 12.04 -11.64 -16.36
N THR A 305 11.92 -11.91 -17.66
CA THR A 305 10.69 -11.70 -18.45
C THR A 305 9.65 -12.79 -18.25
N TYR A 306 10.06 -13.98 -17.78
CA TYR A 306 9.20 -15.16 -17.70
C TYR A 306 8.04 -14.96 -16.71
N ILE A 307 8.23 -14.16 -15.66
CA ILE A 307 7.20 -13.88 -14.65
C ILE A 307 6.01 -13.07 -15.18
N LEU A 308 6.19 -12.33 -16.27
CA LEU A 308 5.12 -11.52 -16.88
C LEU A 308 4.19 -12.35 -17.78
N LYS A 309 4.55 -13.59 -18.11
CA LYS A 309 3.72 -14.47 -18.94
C LYS A 309 2.49 -14.92 -18.13
N PRO A 310 1.26 -14.77 -18.66
CA PRO A 310 0.00 -15.07 -17.94
C PRO A 310 0.00 -16.40 -17.17
N TYR A 311 0.35 -17.51 -17.83
CA TYR A 311 0.37 -18.85 -17.23
C TYR A 311 1.34 -18.96 -16.05
N VAL A 312 2.48 -18.29 -16.15
CA VAL A 312 3.51 -18.29 -15.10
C VAL A 312 3.02 -17.40 -13.96
N SER A 313 2.60 -16.17 -14.26
CA SER A 313 2.06 -15.26 -13.26
C SER A 313 0.95 -15.90 -12.43
N ASP A 314 -0.01 -16.55 -13.09
CA ASP A 314 -1.12 -17.23 -12.44
C ASP A 314 -0.63 -18.36 -11.54
N SER A 315 0.26 -19.23 -12.02
CA SER A 315 0.79 -20.34 -11.22
C SER A 315 1.53 -19.89 -9.95
N TYR A 316 2.38 -18.87 -10.06
CA TYR A 316 3.10 -18.33 -8.91
C TYR A 316 2.15 -17.61 -7.95
N LEU A 317 1.11 -16.94 -8.47
CA LEU A 317 0.11 -16.27 -7.67
C LEU A 317 -0.81 -17.26 -6.94
N PHE A 318 -1.31 -18.30 -7.61
CA PHE A 318 -2.11 -19.35 -6.99
C PHE A 318 -1.29 -20.13 -5.96
N SER A 319 -0.03 -20.48 -6.26
CA SER A 319 0.85 -21.06 -5.24
C SER A 319 1.08 -20.10 -4.07
N TYR A 320 1.05 -18.78 -4.29
CA TYR A 320 1.15 -17.80 -3.22
C TYR A 320 -0.16 -17.76 -2.41
N ILE A 321 -1.32 -17.63 -3.05
CA ILE A 321 -2.63 -17.59 -2.38
C ILE A 321 -2.86 -18.91 -1.61
N ASP A 322 -2.59 -20.07 -2.19
CA ASP A 322 -2.81 -21.37 -1.53
C ASP A 322 -1.89 -21.60 -0.34
N LYS A 323 -0.64 -21.12 -0.39
CA LYS A 323 0.32 -21.27 0.71
C LYS A 323 0.18 -20.19 1.79
N PHE A 324 -0.38 -19.02 1.44
CA PHE A 324 -0.35 -17.83 2.29
C PHE A 324 -1.70 -17.18 2.55
N ALA A 325 -2.81 -17.75 2.06
CA ALA A 325 -4.11 -17.63 2.70
C ALA A 325 -4.21 -18.75 3.74
N PRO A 326 -3.69 -18.58 4.97
CA PRO A 326 -4.13 -19.45 6.03
C PRO A 326 -5.64 -19.26 6.11
N TRP A 327 -6.39 -20.34 5.92
CA TRP A 327 -7.74 -20.44 6.41
C TRP A 327 -7.77 -19.82 7.81
N GLY A 328 -8.61 -18.81 7.98
CA GLY A 328 -8.82 -18.19 9.28
C GLY A 328 -9.13 -19.26 10.32
N GLY A 329 -8.32 -19.30 11.38
CA GLY A 329 -8.64 -19.95 12.65
C GLY A 329 -9.12 -21.40 12.57
N GLY A 330 -8.21 -22.34 12.34
CA GLY A 330 -8.47 -23.76 12.51
C GLY A 330 -7.18 -24.55 12.71
N GLY A 331 -6.70 -24.58 13.95
CA GLY A 331 -5.80 -25.61 14.48
C GLY A 331 -4.55 -25.95 13.66
N ALA A 332 -3.40 -25.42 14.09
CA ALA A 332 -2.15 -26.17 13.99
C ALA A 332 -2.22 -27.40 14.92
N LEU A 333 -2.99 -28.41 14.52
CA LEU A 333 -3.01 -29.75 15.07
C LEU A 333 -3.20 -30.71 13.91
N SER A 334 -2.44 -31.81 13.91
CA SER A 334 -2.49 -32.95 12.98
C SER A 334 -1.65 -32.90 11.69
N ALA A 335 -0.32 -32.77 11.87
CA ALA A 335 0.60 -33.60 11.07
C ALA A 335 1.28 -34.67 11.96
N GLY A 336 1.62 -34.33 13.21
CA GLY A 336 2.18 -35.28 14.18
C GLY A 336 1.16 -36.22 14.86
N GLU A 337 -0.11 -35.81 15.01
CA GLU A 337 -1.12 -36.64 15.69
C GLU A 337 -1.74 -37.73 14.81
N ALA A 338 -1.69 -37.57 13.48
CA ALA A 338 -2.14 -38.60 12.55
C ALA A 338 -1.19 -39.82 12.52
N GLU A 339 0.11 -39.59 12.73
CA GLU A 339 1.11 -40.65 12.80
C GLU A 339 1.12 -41.35 14.17
N ALA A 340 0.86 -40.61 15.25
CA ALA A 340 0.71 -41.17 16.59
C ALA A 340 -0.57 -42.01 16.75
N LYS A 341 -1.69 -41.63 16.11
CA LYS A 341 -2.92 -42.44 16.10
C LYS A 341 -2.82 -43.69 15.23
N ARG A 342 -2.10 -43.64 14.10
CA ARG A 342 -1.81 -44.85 13.29
C ARG A 342 -0.98 -45.87 14.06
N LYS A 343 0.10 -45.45 14.74
CA LYS A 343 0.92 -46.36 15.55
C LYS A 343 0.20 -46.92 16.79
N ARG A 344 -0.74 -46.18 17.39
CA ARG A 344 -1.61 -46.73 18.46
C ARG A 344 -2.61 -47.75 17.94
N SER A 345 -3.19 -47.58 16.75
CA SER A 345 -4.12 -48.56 16.17
C SER A 345 -3.44 -49.87 15.76
N GLU A 346 -2.19 -49.83 15.30
CA GLU A 346 -1.42 -51.04 14.96
C GLU A 346 -0.93 -51.82 16.19
N ALA A 347 -0.67 -51.13 17.33
CA ALA A 347 -0.29 -51.78 18.58
C ALA A 347 -1.48 -52.45 19.29
N THR A 348 -2.71 -51.96 19.09
CA THR A 348 -3.90 -52.50 19.78
C THR A 348 -4.55 -53.68 19.00
N GLY A 349 -4.25 -53.83 17.71
CA GLY A 349 -4.75 -54.93 16.86
C GLY A 349 -3.95 -56.24 16.91
N LYS A 350 -2.81 -56.29 17.62
CA LYS A 350 -1.97 -57.50 17.76
C LYS A 350 -2.07 -58.20 19.13
N GLY A 351 -3.01 -57.79 19.99
CA GLY A 351 -3.12 -58.28 21.37
C GLY A 351 -4.30 -59.21 21.68
N LEU A 352 -5.12 -59.63 20.71
CA LEU A 352 -6.38 -60.36 20.97
C LEU A 352 -6.53 -61.71 20.24
N LEU A 353 -5.43 -62.30 19.81
CA LEU A 353 -5.37 -63.69 19.36
C LEU A 353 -4.16 -64.37 20.00
N ASN A 354 -4.28 -64.73 21.27
CA ASN A 354 -3.54 -65.80 21.96
C ASN A 354 -4.04 -65.91 23.40
N GLY A 355 -4.92 -66.88 23.63
CA GLY A 355 -5.42 -67.27 24.94
C GLY A 355 -6.53 -68.29 24.78
N CYS A 356 -6.20 -69.53 25.10
CA CYS A 356 -7.04 -70.73 25.07
C CYS A 356 -8.42 -70.57 25.71
#